data_AF-A0A644V788-F1
#
_entry.id   AF-A0A644V788-F1
#
_cell.length_a   1.000
_cell.length_b   1.000
_cell.length_c   1.000
_cell.angle_alpha   90.00
_cell.angle_beta   90.00
_cell.angle_gamma   90.00
#
_symmetry.space_group_name_H-M   'P 1'
#
loop_
_entity.id
_entity.type
_entity.pdbx_description
1 polymer ?
#
loop_
_entity_poly.entity_id
_entity_poly.type
_entity_poly.pdbx_seq_one_letter_code
_entity_poly.pdbx_strand_id
1 'polypeptide(L)'
;MASVSFPRYHDTLGGKLCYEVLKSKRKEYYDFISSQPKIASLLYAMDRAESKEDIENMIKNNDYLIFDRYISSNFIHQGGKISDDKERENLISFLSYLEYEEFKLPKPDITFFLYLPTEIAMKNKEEQRLKDENIKMDAGEDDPVYLENSNKSGLWCVEKYGWHQINCFDDTKQKQKTPEEVLEKILKVLAL
;
A
#
# COMPACT_ATOMS: atom_id res chain seq x y z
N MET A 1 17.81 -12.11 -4.81
CA MET A 1 16.68 -11.37 -4.19
C MET A 1 16.40 -10.16 -5.05
N ALA A 2 15.14 -9.92 -5.37
CA ALA A 2 14.69 -8.75 -6.10
C ALA A 2 13.64 -7.99 -5.28
N SER A 3 13.39 -6.74 -5.66
CA SER A 3 12.27 -5.97 -5.15
C SER A 3 11.60 -5.16 -6.25
N VAL A 4 10.32 -4.88 -6.07
CA VAL A 4 9.53 -4.01 -6.95
C VAL A 4 8.59 -3.17 -6.09
N SER A 5 8.38 -1.91 -6.48
CA SER A 5 7.52 -0.97 -5.75
C SER A 5 6.36 -0.53 -6.65
N PHE A 6 5.18 -0.35 -6.04
CA PHE A 6 3.98 0.12 -6.73
C PHE A 6 3.41 1.40 -6.07
N PRO A 7 2.87 2.35 -6.85
CA PRO A 7 2.71 2.31 -8.30
C PRO A 7 4.01 2.53 -9.09
N ARG A 8 4.14 1.93 -10.27
CA ARG A 8 5.29 2.12 -11.17
C ARG A 8 5.11 3.36 -12.03
N TYR A 9 5.18 4.52 -11.38
CA TYR A 9 4.81 5.84 -11.92
C TYR A 9 5.40 6.22 -13.29
N HIS A 10 6.50 5.59 -13.70
CA HIS A 10 7.20 5.91 -14.94
C HIS A 10 7.31 4.73 -15.91
N ASP A 11 6.98 3.52 -15.48
CA ASP A 11 7.24 2.30 -16.26
C ASP A 11 6.00 1.82 -17.02
N THR A 12 4.82 1.91 -16.41
CA THR A 12 3.55 1.39 -16.96
C THR A 12 2.59 2.53 -17.32
N LEU A 13 1.59 2.26 -18.15
CA LEU A 13 0.52 3.23 -18.42
C LEU A 13 -0.34 3.45 -17.17
N GLY A 14 -0.74 2.39 -16.48
CA GLY A 14 -1.47 2.47 -15.21
C GLY A 14 -0.72 3.28 -14.16
N GLY A 15 0.59 3.06 -14.01
CA GLY A 15 1.44 3.81 -13.10
C GLY A 15 1.54 5.29 -13.49
N LYS A 16 1.67 5.61 -14.78
CA LYS A 16 1.63 7.01 -15.27
C LYS A 16 0.28 7.68 -14.99
N LEU A 17 -0.83 6.95 -15.11
CA LEU A 17 -2.15 7.45 -14.74
C LEU A 17 -2.30 7.65 -13.23
N CYS A 18 -1.76 6.75 -12.41
CA CYS A 18 -1.64 6.98 -10.96
C CYS A 18 -0.83 8.25 -10.66
N TYR A 19 0.29 8.47 -11.35
CA TYR A 19 1.05 9.72 -11.19
C TYR A 19 0.20 10.94 -11.53
N GLU A 20 -0.53 10.87 -12.65
CA GLU A 20 -1.37 11.94 -13.14
C GLU A 20 -2.42 12.37 -12.11
N VAL A 21 -3.12 11.41 -11.51
CA VAL A 21 -4.23 11.69 -10.59
C VAL A 21 -3.79 11.96 -9.14
N LEU A 22 -2.58 11.53 -8.73
CA LEU A 22 -2.10 11.64 -7.34
C LEU A 22 -1.02 12.70 -7.14
N LYS A 23 -0.11 12.88 -8.12
CA LYS A 23 1.15 13.62 -7.96
C LYS A 23 1.39 14.71 -8.99
N SER A 24 0.63 14.75 -10.08
CA SER A 24 0.80 15.78 -11.10
C SER A 24 0.32 17.15 -10.61
N LYS A 25 0.63 18.21 -11.37
CA LYS A 25 0.07 19.56 -11.14
C LYS A 25 -1.44 19.62 -11.38
N ARG A 26 -2.02 18.59 -11.99
CA ARG A 26 -3.45 18.47 -12.33
C ARG A 26 -4.22 17.57 -11.36
N LYS A 27 -3.58 17.04 -10.30
CA LYS A 27 -4.20 16.12 -9.34
C LYS A 27 -5.54 16.62 -8.79
N GLU A 28 -5.65 17.93 -8.57
CA GLU A 28 -6.86 18.61 -8.08
C GLU A 28 -8.06 18.50 -9.04
N TYR A 29 -7.86 18.27 -10.34
CA TYR A 29 -8.94 18.12 -11.31
C TYR A 29 -9.63 16.75 -11.25
N TYR A 30 -9.01 15.75 -10.62
CA TYR A 30 -9.50 14.39 -10.64
C TYR A 30 -10.24 13.98 -9.37
N ASP A 31 -10.02 14.70 -8.26
CA ASP A 31 -10.56 14.35 -6.93
C ASP A 31 -10.46 12.84 -6.64
N PHE A 32 -9.29 12.28 -6.92
CA PHE A 32 -9.12 10.83 -7.01
C PHE A 32 -9.29 10.14 -5.65
N ILE A 33 -9.04 10.87 -4.56
CA ILE A 33 -9.22 10.36 -3.20
C ILE A 33 -10.69 10.18 -2.87
N SER A 34 -11.56 11.08 -3.34
CA SER A 34 -13.02 10.95 -3.15
C SER A 34 -13.67 10.00 -4.15
N SER A 35 -12.92 9.55 -5.16
CA SER A 35 -13.43 8.61 -6.18
C SER A 35 -13.88 7.28 -5.55
N GLN A 36 -14.92 6.71 -6.16
CA GLN A 36 -15.52 5.45 -5.73
C GLN A 36 -14.44 4.34 -5.64
N PRO A 37 -14.37 3.59 -4.53
CA PRO A 37 -13.27 2.66 -4.24
C PRO A 37 -12.94 1.67 -5.36
N LYS A 38 -13.94 1.01 -5.95
CA LYS A 38 -13.74 0.05 -7.06
C LYS A 38 -13.18 0.73 -8.29
N ILE A 39 -13.65 1.93 -8.63
CA ILE A 39 -13.16 2.68 -9.81
C ILE A 39 -11.71 3.12 -9.59
N ALA A 40 -11.41 3.72 -8.44
CA ALA A 40 -10.06 4.14 -8.11
C ALA A 40 -9.07 2.96 -8.09
N SER A 41 -9.50 1.79 -7.61
CA SER A 41 -8.70 0.56 -7.63
C SER A 41 -8.23 0.13 -9.03
N LEU A 42 -8.97 0.45 -10.09
CA LEU A 42 -8.66 -0.06 -11.44
C LEU A 42 -7.35 0.49 -12.00
N LEU A 43 -6.99 1.74 -11.70
CA LEU A 43 -5.71 2.31 -12.16
C LEU A 43 -4.52 1.57 -11.54
N TYR A 44 -4.61 1.27 -10.23
CA TYR A 44 -3.59 0.50 -9.53
C TYR A 44 -3.53 -0.96 -10.00
N ALA A 45 -4.69 -1.56 -10.29
CA ALA A 45 -4.77 -2.92 -10.79
C ALA A 45 -4.19 -3.02 -12.21
N MET A 46 -4.44 -2.02 -13.06
CA MET A 46 -3.87 -1.91 -14.40
C MET A 46 -2.34 -1.82 -14.37
N ASP A 47 -1.78 -0.98 -13.50
CA ASP A 47 -0.33 -0.87 -13.30
C ASP A 47 0.32 -2.23 -12.94
N ARG A 48 -0.29 -2.97 -12.01
CA ARG A 48 0.20 -4.30 -11.63
C ARG A 48 0.02 -5.33 -12.75
N ALA A 49 -1.10 -5.30 -13.45
CA ALA A 49 -1.36 -6.20 -14.58
C ALA A 49 -0.32 -6.03 -15.70
N GLU A 50 0.03 -4.78 -16.04
CA GLU A 50 1.11 -4.47 -17.00
C GLU A 50 2.48 -4.98 -16.54
N SER A 51 2.68 -5.10 -15.22
CA SER A 51 3.93 -5.58 -14.62
C SER A 51 4.00 -7.09 -14.45
N LYS A 52 2.99 -7.85 -14.88
CA LYS A 52 2.90 -9.30 -14.60
C LYS A 52 4.12 -10.09 -15.11
N GLU A 53 4.51 -9.90 -16.37
CA GLU A 53 5.63 -10.66 -16.95
C GLU A 53 6.95 -10.34 -16.23
N ASP A 54 7.17 -9.07 -15.87
CA ASP A 54 8.33 -8.66 -15.07
C ASP A 54 8.33 -9.36 -13.70
N ILE A 55 7.18 -9.40 -13.03
CA ILE A 55 7.03 -10.08 -11.73
C ILE A 55 7.32 -11.58 -11.87
N GLU A 56 6.73 -12.26 -12.85
CA GLU A 56 6.93 -13.69 -13.09
C GLU A 56 8.42 -14.00 -13.38
N ASN A 57 9.08 -13.13 -14.14
CA ASN A 57 10.51 -13.23 -14.39
C ASN A 57 11.34 -13.00 -13.12
N MET A 58 10.98 -12.04 -12.26
CA MET A 58 11.66 -11.83 -10.98
C MET A 58 11.51 -13.04 -10.07
N ILE A 59 10.31 -13.62 -9.97
CA ILE A 59 10.04 -14.84 -9.19
C ILE A 59 10.90 -16.00 -9.71
N LYS A 60 10.96 -16.21 -11.02
CA LYS A 60 11.74 -17.31 -11.62
C LYS A 60 13.24 -17.21 -11.33
N ASN A 61 13.78 -16.00 -11.25
CA ASN A 61 15.22 -15.74 -11.20
C ASN A 61 15.73 -15.39 -9.79
N ASN A 62 14.89 -15.40 -8.75
CA ASN A 62 15.29 -15.01 -7.40
C ASN A 62 14.64 -15.92 -6.35
N ASP A 63 15.37 -16.17 -5.26
CA ASP A 63 14.83 -16.91 -4.11
C ASP A 63 13.75 -16.12 -3.36
N TYR A 64 13.87 -14.78 -3.36
CA TYR A 64 12.94 -13.86 -2.70
C TYR A 64 12.63 -12.67 -3.62
N LEU A 65 11.35 -12.33 -3.70
CA LEU A 65 10.83 -11.09 -4.30
C LEU A 65 10.09 -10.29 -3.23
N ILE A 66 10.53 -9.06 -2.99
CA ILE A 66 9.90 -8.15 -2.02
C ILE A 66 9.05 -7.13 -2.77
N PHE A 67 7.76 -7.10 -2.47
CA PHE A 67 6.86 -6.05 -2.95
C PHE A 67 6.81 -4.91 -1.93
N ASP A 68 7.34 -3.74 -2.30
CA ASP A 68 7.02 -2.50 -1.61
C ASP A 68 5.68 -1.99 -2.13
N ARG A 69 4.62 -2.33 -1.39
CA ARG A 69 3.20 -2.24 -1.80
C ARG A 69 2.86 -3.24 -2.90
N TYR A 70 1.64 -3.75 -2.84
CA TYR A 70 1.07 -4.68 -3.82
C TYR A 70 -0.45 -4.57 -3.80
N ILE A 71 -1.15 -5.64 -4.16
CA ILE A 71 -2.63 -5.72 -4.12
C ILE A 71 -3.17 -5.41 -2.72
N SER A 72 -2.45 -5.82 -1.66
CA SER A 72 -2.80 -5.51 -0.26
C SER A 72 -2.93 -4.01 0.03
N SER A 73 -2.15 -3.15 -0.64
CA SER A 73 -2.29 -1.69 -0.49
C SER A 73 -3.60 -1.17 -1.04
N ASN A 74 -4.16 -1.83 -2.07
CA ASN A 74 -5.49 -1.52 -2.60
C ASN A 74 -6.57 -1.85 -1.55
N PHE A 75 -6.42 -2.97 -0.83
CA PHE A 75 -7.34 -3.36 0.25
C PHE A 75 -7.32 -2.34 1.39
N ILE A 76 -6.12 -1.93 1.82
CA ILE A 76 -5.93 -0.95 2.90
C ILE A 76 -6.58 0.38 2.51
N HIS A 77 -6.13 0.99 1.41
CA HIS A 77 -6.52 2.36 1.07
C HIS A 77 -7.95 2.47 0.57
N GLN A 78 -8.40 1.57 -0.31
CA GLN A 78 -9.77 1.64 -0.84
C GLN A 78 -10.78 1.04 0.13
N GLY A 79 -10.37 0.04 0.93
CA GLY A 79 -11.19 -0.48 2.04
C GLY A 79 -11.36 0.52 3.18
N GLY A 80 -10.39 1.41 3.41
CA GLY A 80 -10.50 2.51 4.38
C GLY A 80 -11.57 3.53 4.02
N LYS A 81 -11.94 3.66 2.75
CA LYS A 81 -13.04 4.52 2.32
C LYS A 81 -14.43 3.95 2.66
N ILE A 82 -14.51 2.71 3.14
CA ILE A 82 -15.76 2.00 3.44
C ILE A 82 -15.84 1.74 4.94
N SER A 83 -16.86 2.30 5.60
CA SER A 83 -17.09 2.12 7.03
C SER A 83 -17.73 0.77 7.37
N ASP A 84 -18.60 0.26 6.50
CA ASP A 84 -19.27 -1.02 6.70
C ASP A 84 -18.34 -2.20 6.34
N ASP A 85 -18.16 -3.11 7.30
CA ASP A 85 -17.24 -4.24 7.16
C ASP A 85 -17.63 -5.21 6.04
N LYS A 86 -18.93 -5.40 5.79
CA LYS A 86 -19.41 -6.30 4.75
C LYS A 86 -19.19 -5.71 3.36
N GLU A 87 -19.43 -4.41 3.18
CA GLU A 87 -19.10 -3.72 1.93
C GLU A 87 -17.58 -3.64 1.70
N ARG A 88 -16.78 -3.50 2.77
CA ARG A 88 -15.31 -3.59 2.68
C ARG A 88 -14.88 -4.98 2.21
N GLU A 89 -15.45 -6.04 2.78
CA GLU A 89 -15.19 -7.42 2.36
C GLU A 89 -15.62 -7.68 0.91
N ASN A 90 -16.76 -7.11 0.48
CA ASN A 90 -17.20 -7.18 -0.92
C ASN A 90 -16.21 -6.51 -1.88
N LEU A 91 -15.67 -5.34 -1.53
CA LEU A 91 -14.62 -4.68 -2.30
C LEU A 91 -13.38 -5.56 -2.39
N ILE A 92 -12.88 -6.05 -1.25
CA ILE A 92 -11.64 -6.84 -1.21
C ILE A 92 -11.79 -8.15 -1.97
N SER A 93 -12.96 -8.80 -1.88
CA SER A 93 -13.28 -10.00 -2.67
C SER A 93 -13.26 -9.71 -4.17
N PHE A 94 -13.85 -8.58 -4.59
CA PHE A 94 -13.79 -8.13 -5.99
C PHE A 94 -12.35 -7.88 -6.45
N LEU A 95 -11.54 -7.18 -5.65
CA LEU A 95 -10.14 -6.89 -5.99
C LEU A 95 -9.28 -8.15 -6.03
N SER A 96 -9.52 -9.08 -5.10
CA SER A 96 -8.83 -10.37 -5.08
C SER A 96 -9.15 -11.18 -6.33
N TYR A 97 -10.42 -11.23 -6.73
CA TYR A 97 -10.84 -11.89 -7.96
C TYR A 97 -10.23 -11.23 -9.19
N LEU A 98 -10.36 -9.90 -9.31
CA LEU A 98 -9.83 -9.15 -10.45
C LEU A 98 -8.31 -9.36 -10.62
N GLU A 99 -7.55 -9.21 -9.54
CA GLU A 99 -6.09 -9.16 -9.67
C GLU A 99 -5.46 -10.56 -9.64
N TYR A 100 -5.90 -11.45 -8.75
CA TYR A 100 -5.34 -12.81 -8.68
C TYR A 100 -5.97 -13.78 -9.68
N GLU A 101 -7.26 -13.66 -9.98
CA GLU A 101 -7.96 -14.63 -10.82
C GLU A 101 -8.15 -14.16 -12.26
N GLU A 102 -8.49 -12.90 -12.52
CA GLU A 102 -8.61 -12.40 -13.91
C GLU A 102 -7.25 -12.00 -14.47
N PHE A 103 -6.50 -11.16 -13.78
CA PHE A 103 -5.16 -10.74 -14.23
C PHE A 103 -4.08 -11.78 -13.96
N LYS A 104 -4.39 -12.82 -13.17
CA LYS A 104 -3.47 -13.92 -12.85
C LYS A 104 -2.15 -13.43 -12.24
N LEU A 105 -2.21 -12.39 -11.42
CA LEU A 105 -1.07 -11.95 -10.63
C LEU A 105 -0.77 -12.98 -9.52
N PRO A 106 0.50 -13.21 -9.17
CA PRO A 106 0.85 -14.16 -8.12
C PRO A 106 0.36 -13.67 -6.76
N LYS A 107 -0.15 -14.60 -5.94
CA LYS A 107 -0.48 -14.36 -4.53
C LYS A 107 0.82 -14.33 -3.72
N PRO A 108 1.02 -13.34 -2.82
CA PRO A 108 2.20 -13.32 -1.97
C PRO A 108 2.12 -14.45 -0.93
N ASP A 109 3.25 -15.10 -0.66
CA ASP A 109 3.33 -16.13 0.39
C ASP A 109 3.10 -15.54 1.79
N ILE A 110 3.59 -14.31 2.00
CA ILE A 110 3.54 -13.61 3.28
C ILE A 110 3.23 -12.13 3.03
N THR A 111 2.36 -11.55 3.86
CA THR A 111 2.07 -10.10 3.86
C THR A 111 2.40 -9.51 5.22
N PHE A 112 3.24 -8.47 5.22
CA PHE A 112 3.57 -7.68 6.41
C PHE A 112 2.83 -6.34 6.37
N PHE A 113 2.12 -6.02 7.45
CA PHE A 113 1.53 -4.70 7.66
C PHE A 113 2.37 -3.91 8.64
N LEU A 114 3.10 -2.91 8.14
CA LEU A 114 3.94 -2.03 8.96
C LEU A 114 3.05 -0.97 9.63
N TYR A 115 2.66 -1.23 10.88
CA TYR A 115 1.76 -0.36 11.63
C TYR A 115 2.51 0.80 12.27
N LEU A 116 1.96 2.00 12.12
CA LEU A 116 2.39 3.20 12.80
C LEU A 116 1.15 4.01 13.22
N PRO A 117 1.10 4.58 14.43
CA PRO A 117 0.03 5.50 14.82
C PRO A 117 -0.09 6.67 13.84
N THR A 118 -1.34 7.07 13.54
CA THR A 118 -1.65 8.07 12.51
C THR A 118 -0.97 9.40 12.78
N GLU A 119 -0.90 9.82 14.04
CA GLU A 119 -0.29 11.08 14.48
C GLU A 119 1.20 11.11 14.15
N ILE A 120 1.88 9.98 14.33
CA ILE A 120 3.30 9.85 14.03
C ILE A 120 3.53 9.80 12.52
N ALA A 121 2.65 9.11 11.78
CA ALA A 121 2.71 9.11 10.31
C ALA A 121 2.54 10.52 9.72
N MET A 122 1.61 11.31 10.27
CA MET A 122 1.40 12.71 9.89
C MET A 122 2.62 13.58 10.21
N LYS A 123 3.18 13.45 11.42
CA LYS A 123 4.38 14.18 11.81
C LYS A 123 5.57 13.90 10.88
N ASN A 124 5.80 12.63 10.53
CA ASN A 124 6.89 12.26 9.62
C ASN A 124 6.77 12.93 8.25
N LYS A 125 5.54 13.09 7.75
CA LYS A 125 5.26 13.75 6.47
C LYS A 125 5.52 15.24 6.55
N GLU A 126 5.09 15.89 7.62
CA GLU A 126 5.38 17.31 7.85
C GLU A 126 6.90 17.56 7.91
N GLU A 127 7.64 16.71 8.60
CA GLU A 127 9.11 16.80 8.65
C GLU A 127 9.76 16.58 7.27
N GLN A 128 9.22 15.70 6.44
CA GLN A 128 9.69 15.52 5.05
C GLN A 128 9.45 16.78 4.23
N ARG A 129 8.26 17.39 4.34
CA ARG A 129 7.93 18.65 3.66
C ARG A 129 8.90 19.77 4.03
N LEU A 130 9.29 19.87 5.29
CA LEU A 130 10.25 20.88 5.76
C LEU A 130 11.68 20.65 5.21
N LYS A 131 12.02 19.42 4.84
CA LYS A 131 13.34 19.06 4.31
C LYS A 131 13.47 19.28 2.81
N ASP A 132 12.38 19.11 2.06
CA ASP A 132 12.35 19.37 0.61
C ASP A 132 10.93 19.73 0.15
N GLU A 133 10.75 21.00 -0.22
CA GLU A 133 9.49 21.53 -0.75
C GLU A 133 9.08 20.90 -2.10
N ASN A 134 10.01 20.22 -2.79
CA ASN A 134 9.72 19.53 -4.05
C ASN A 134 9.11 18.14 -3.86
N ILE A 135 9.05 17.62 -2.63
CA ILE A 135 8.38 16.35 -2.34
C ILE A 135 6.89 16.50 -2.62
N LYS A 136 6.46 15.95 -3.76
CA LYS A 136 5.04 15.94 -4.14
C LYS A 136 4.32 14.85 -3.36
N MET A 137 3.59 15.28 -2.34
CA MET A 137 2.73 14.40 -1.56
C MET A 137 1.55 13.91 -2.41
N ASP A 138 1.23 12.65 -2.20
CA ASP A 138 0.05 12.01 -2.74
C ASP A 138 -1.21 12.71 -2.17
N ALA A 139 -2.22 12.95 -3.01
CA ALA A 139 -3.44 13.66 -2.65
C ALA A 139 -4.15 13.08 -1.41
N GLY A 140 -4.01 11.78 -1.11
CA GLY A 140 -4.66 11.16 0.06
C GLY A 140 -3.85 11.30 1.34
N GLU A 141 -2.57 11.60 1.22
CA GLU A 141 -1.63 11.48 2.32
C GLU A 141 -1.61 12.68 3.28
N ASP A 142 -2.30 13.76 2.94
CA ASP A 142 -2.46 14.96 3.77
C ASP A 142 -3.76 14.96 4.61
N ASP A 143 -4.63 13.98 4.41
CA ASP A 143 -5.90 13.84 5.14
C ASP A 143 -5.74 12.89 6.34
N PRO A 144 -5.79 13.39 7.59
CA PRO A 144 -5.65 12.56 8.78
C PRO A 144 -6.78 11.52 8.91
N VAL A 145 -8.00 11.84 8.46
CA VAL A 145 -9.13 10.91 8.49
C VAL A 145 -8.91 9.78 7.49
N TYR A 146 -8.42 10.10 6.29
CA TYR A 146 -8.06 9.09 5.30
C TYR A 146 -6.96 8.14 5.82
N LEU A 147 -5.92 8.67 6.47
CA LEU A 147 -4.85 7.85 7.04
C LEU A 147 -5.33 6.99 8.20
N GLU A 148 -6.14 7.55 9.10
CA GLU A 148 -6.72 6.80 10.22
C GLU A 148 -7.59 5.65 9.71
N ASN A 149 -8.44 5.93 8.71
CA ASN A 149 -9.30 4.91 8.11
C ASN A 149 -8.50 3.85 7.33
N SER A 150 -7.42 4.26 6.64
CA SER A 150 -6.48 3.31 6.01
C SER A 150 -5.84 2.41 7.06
N ASN A 151 -5.39 2.96 8.20
CA ASN A 151 -4.83 2.19 9.32
C ASN A 151 -5.85 1.19 9.88
N LYS A 152 -7.10 1.62 10.12
CA LYS A 152 -8.19 0.73 10.56
C LYS A 152 -8.46 -0.40 9.56
N SER A 153 -8.50 -0.09 8.27
CA SER A 153 -8.65 -1.10 7.20
C SER A 153 -7.49 -2.09 7.17
N GLY A 154 -6.25 -1.62 7.38
CA GLY A 154 -5.07 -2.48 7.49
C GLY A 154 -5.13 -3.42 8.69
N LEU A 155 -5.48 -2.91 9.87
CA LEU A 155 -5.67 -3.73 11.08
C LEU A 155 -6.81 -4.75 10.89
N TRP A 156 -7.91 -4.34 10.26
CA TRP A 156 -8.98 -5.26 9.89
C TRP A 156 -8.49 -6.39 8.96
N CYS A 157 -7.63 -6.07 7.98
CA CYS A 157 -7.04 -7.09 7.11
C CYS A 157 -6.07 -8.02 7.84
N VAL A 158 -5.33 -7.53 8.84
CA VAL A 158 -4.49 -8.35 9.74
C VAL A 158 -5.35 -9.39 10.44
N GLU A 159 -6.45 -8.97 11.07
CA GLU A 159 -7.35 -9.88 11.78
C GLU A 159 -8.06 -10.86 10.83
N LYS A 160 -8.56 -10.37 9.69
CA LYS A 160 -9.37 -11.16 8.76
C LYS A 160 -8.56 -12.16 7.92
N TYR A 161 -7.39 -11.75 7.43
CA TYR A 161 -6.58 -12.52 6.48
C TYR A 161 -5.28 -13.07 7.07
N GLY A 162 -5.03 -12.85 8.36
CA GLY A 162 -3.85 -13.38 9.05
C GLY A 162 -2.54 -12.75 8.60
N TRP A 163 -2.55 -11.49 8.16
CA TRP A 163 -1.31 -10.78 7.83
C TRP A 163 -0.47 -10.55 9.10
N HIS A 164 0.84 -10.44 8.94
CA HIS A 164 1.72 -10.15 10.07
C HIS A 164 1.83 -8.65 10.33
N GLN A 165 1.21 -8.20 11.41
CA GLN A 165 1.41 -6.82 11.87
C GLN A 165 2.80 -6.66 12.48
N ILE A 166 3.56 -5.68 11.99
CA ILE A 166 4.82 -5.23 12.59
C ILE A 166 4.58 -3.85 13.18
N ASN A 167 4.51 -3.75 14.51
CA ASN A 167 4.38 -2.45 15.17
C ASN A 167 5.72 -1.67 15.08
N CYS A 168 5.72 -0.61 14.30
CA CYS A 168 6.87 0.27 14.06
C CYS A 168 7.01 1.39 15.11
N PHE A 169 6.14 1.47 16.11
CA PHE A 169 6.23 2.42 17.22
C PHE A 169 6.50 1.70 18.55
N ASP A 170 7.44 2.19 19.34
CA ASP A 170 7.71 1.70 20.70
C ASP A 170 6.94 2.58 21.69
N ASP A 171 5.82 2.06 22.18
CA ASP A 171 4.94 2.77 23.14
C ASP A 171 5.64 3.04 24.48
N THR A 172 6.61 2.22 24.89
CA THR A 172 7.33 2.43 26.14
C THR A 172 8.35 3.55 26.00
N LYS A 173 9.09 3.58 24.88
CA LYS A 173 10.11 4.61 24.61
C LYS A 173 9.54 5.85 23.92
N GLN A 174 8.26 5.84 23.56
CA GLN A 174 7.56 6.92 22.83
C GLN A 174 8.33 7.34 21.57
N LYS A 175 8.85 6.36 20.82
CA LYS A 175 9.66 6.60 19.63
C LYS A 175 9.36 5.61 18.52
N GLN A 176 9.62 6.02 17.28
CA GLN A 176 9.63 5.09 16.16
C GLN A 176 10.80 4.10 16.28
N LYS A 177 10.55 2.87 15.86
CA LYS A 177 11.57 1.86 15.72
C LYS A 177 12.46 2.19 14.52
N THR A 178 13.75 1.88 14.61
CA THR A 178 14.66 2.02 13.47
C THR A 178 14.36 0.95 12.42
N PRO A 179 14.79 1.14 11.16
CA PRO A 179 14.67 0.12 10.12
C PRO A 179 15.27 -1.24 10.56
N GLU A 180 16.36 -1.23 11.32
CA GLU A 180 17.00 -2.45 11.84
C GLU A 180 16.11 -3.16 12.88
N GLU A 181 15.50 -2.41 13.81
CA GLU A 181 14.56 -2.96 14.80
C GLU A 181 13.30 -3.55 14.12
N VAL A 182 12.84 -2.93 13.02
CA VAL A 182 11.72 -3.43 12.21
C VAL A 182 12.14 -4.68 11.43
N LEU A 183 13.32 -4.67 10.80
CA LEU A 183 13.86 -5.81 10.06
C LEU A 183 14.05 -7.04 10.95
N GLU A 184 14.58 -6.86 12.17
CA GLU A 184 14.72 -7.95 13.14
C GLU A 184 13.38 -8.63 13.44
N LYS A 185 12.29 -7.85 13.54
CA LYS A 185 10.93 -8.41 13.73
C LYS A 185 10.43 -9.17 12.52
N ILE A 186 10.70 -8.68 11.31
CA ILE A 186 10.34 -9.37 10.06
C ILE A 186 11.09 -10.69 9.96
N LEU A 187 12.40 -10.71 10.19
CA LEU A 187 13.22 -11.93 10.13
C LEU A 187 12.75 -13.00 11.13
N LYS A 188 12.36 -12.60 12.34
CA LYS A 188 11.75 -13.51 13.32
C LYS A 188 10.47 -14.19 12.81
N VAL A 189 9.65 -13.49 12.04
CA VAL A 189 8.45 -14.08 11.43
C VAL A 189 8.83 -15.06 10.32
N LEU A 190 9.87 -14.75 9.55
CA LEU A 190 10.40 -15.62 8.49
C LEU A 190 11.14 -16.86 9.04
N ALA A 191 11.33 -16.97 10.35
CA ALA A 191 12.13 -17.99 11.02
C ALA A 191 13.58 -18.06 10.51
N LEU A 192 14.14 -16.90 10.13
CA LEU A 192 15.55 -16.68 9.75
C LEU A 192 16.34 -16.07 10.91
#